data_AF-A0A914YF36-F1
#
_entry.id   AF-A0A914YF36-F1
#
_cell.length_a   1.000
_cell.length_b   1.000
_cell.length_c   1.000
_cell.angle_alpha   90.00
_cell.angle_beta   90.00
_cell.angle_gamma   90.00
#
_symmetry.space_group_name_H-M   'P 1'
#
loop_
_entity.id
_entity.type
_entity.pdbx_description
1 polymer ?
#
loop_
_entity_poly.entity_id
_entity_poly.type
_entity_poly.pdbx_seq_one_letter_code
_entity_poly.pdbx_strand_id
1 'polypeptide(L)'
;MAYNATGGIQRKKSTKEAQIERTVLRELEERKRTWDINRGQFEKFQQWYIEYRKNIWHKDEYLPWLLYENEISCLRLTFDVCERVPRRKPYGGKGYTCD
;
A
#
# COMPACT_ATOMS: atom_id res chain seq x y z
N MET A 1 -3.67 17.24 6.69
CA MET A 1 -4.87 16.38 6.74
C MET A 1 -4.56 15.01 6.14
N ALA A 2 -3.76 14.19 6.82
CA ALA A 2 -3.42 12.83 6.36
C ALA A 2 -3.57 11.83 7.52
N TYR A 3 -4.69 11.91 8.25
CA TYR A 3 -4.80 11.25 9.56
C TYR A 3 -5.70 10.02 9.59
N ASN A 4 -6.32 9.62 8.49
CA ASN A 4 -7.05 8.35 8.44
C ASN A 4 -6.70 7.63 7.14
N ALA A 5 -5.85 6.61 7.23
CA ALA A 5 -5.85 5.57 6.21
C ALA A 5 -7.27 5.00 6.19
N THR A 6 -8.02 5.21 5.10
CA THR A 6 -9.34 4.60 4.90
C THR A 6 -9.23 3.09 5.18
N GLY A 7 -10.27 2.46 5.74
CA GLY A 7 -10.20 1.04 6.14
C GLY A 7 -9.75 0.10 5.00
N GLY A 8 -10.02 0.48 3.74
CA GLY A 8 -9.51 -0.21 2.56
C GLY A 8 -7.98 -0.17 2.40
N ILE A 9 -7.34 0.96 2.71
CA ILE A 9 -5.87 1.11 2.67
C ILE A 9 -5.22 0.24 3.75
N GLN A 10 -5.78 0.25 4.96
CA GLN A 10 -5.27 -0.57 6.07
C GLN A 10 -5.38 -2.07 5.76
N ARG A 11 -6.47 -2.51 5.12
CA ARG A 11 -6.64 -3.90 4.67
C ARG A 11 -5.65 -4.29 3.58
N LYS A 12 -5.38 -3.39 2.61
CA LYS A 12 -4.36 -3.63 1.57
C LYS A 12 -2.97 -3.76 2.19
N LYS A 13 -2.63 -2.89 3.15
CA LYS A 13 -1.38 -2.95 3.89
C LYS A 13 -1.21 -4.30 4.61
N SER A 14 -2.18 -4.69 5.45
CA SER A 14 -2.07 -5.93 6.22
C SER A 14 -2.01 -7.18 5.33
N THR A 15 -2.72 -7.18 4.21
CA THR A 15 -2.66 -8.28 3.23
C THR A 15 -1.26 -8.42 2.64
N LYS A 16 -0.60 -7.30 2.30
CA LYS A 16 0.74 -7.31 1.72
C LYS A 16 1.81 -7.67 2.75
N GLU A 17 1.71 -7.16 3.98
CA GLU A 17 2.59 -7.55 5.09
C GLU A 17 2.49 -9.06 5.37
N ALA A 18 1.28 -9.63 5.39
CA ALA A 18 1.09 -11.07 5.54
C ALA A 18 1.66 -11.88 4.36
N GLN A 19 1.59 -11.35 3.13
CA GLN A 19 2.23 -11.98 1.97
C GLN A 19 3.76 -12.01 2.12
N ILE A 20 4.36 -10.91 2.58
CA ILE A 20 5.81 -10.81 2.83
C ILE A 20 6.23 -11.84 3.88
N GLU A 21 5.51 -11.91 5.00
CA GLU A 21 5.77 -12.90 6.06
C GLU A 21 5.76 -14.32 5.52
N ARG A 22 4.71 -14.74 4.82
CA ARG A 22 4.61 -16.10 4.26
C ARG A 22 5.74 -16.41 3.29
N THR A 23 6.14 -15.43 2.47
CA THR A 23 7.22 -15.60 1.49
C THR A 23 8.55 -15.79 2.19
N VAL A 24 8.85 -14.95 3.18
CA VAL A 24 10.07 -15.04 3.99
C VAL A 24 10.13 -16.36 4.76
N LEU A 25 9.03 -16.79 5.37
CA LEU A 25 8.97 -18.08 6.09
C LEU A 25 9.30 -19.25 5.16
N ARG A 26 8.78 -19.25 3.94
CA ARG A 26 9.08 -20.28 2.94
C ARG A 26 10.56 -20.28 2.54
N GLU A 27 11.13 -19.11 2.24
CA GLU A 27 12.56 -18.96 1.90
C GLU A 27 13.48 -19.44 3.03
N LEU A 28 13.12 -19.11 4.28
CA LEU A 28 13.90 -19.49 5.45
C LEU A 28 13.81 -20.99 5.73
N GLU A 29 12.64 -21.62 5.53
CA GLU A 29 12.48 -23.07 5.69
C GLU A 29 13.29 -23.86 4.66
N GLU A 30 13.36 -23.38 3.41
CA GLU A 30 14.21 -23.97 2.37
C GLU A 30 15.70 -23.88 2.74
N ARG A 31 16.15 -22.73 3.26
CA ARG A 31 17.55 -22.51 3.68
C ARG A 31 17.92 -23.23 4.98
N LYS A 32 16.95 -23.39 5.90
CA LYS A 32 17.13 -24.09 7.17
C LYS A 32 17.54 -25.54 6.99
N ARG A 33 17.14 -26.19 5.90
CA ARG A 33 17.61 -27.55 5.54
C ARG A 33 19.13 -27.65 5.38
N THR A 34 19.80 -26.54 5.12
CA THR A 34 21.24 -26.45 4.86
C THR A 34 22.01 -25.78 6.02
N TRP A 35 21.30 -25.23 7.01
CA TRP A 35 21.88 -24.43 8.10
C TRP A 35 21.79 -25.16 9.43
N ASP A 36 22.95 -25.50 10.01
CA ASP A 36 23.04 -26.02 11.38
C ASP A 36 23.17 -24.84 12.37
N ILE A 37 22.04 -24.21 12.70
CA ILE A 37 22.00 -23.02 13.57
C ILE A 37 21.16 -23.30 14.81
N ASN A 38 21.63 -22.81 15.96
CA ASN A 38 20.91 -22.86 17.21
C ASN A 38 19.53 -22.17 17.11
N ARG A 39 18.47 -22.90 17.49
CA ARG A 39 17.05 -22.52 17.31
C ARG A 39 16.72 -21.09 17.77
N GLY A 40 17.25 -20.65 18.91
CA GLY A 40 16.97 -19.33 19.46
C GLY A 40 17.61 -18.16 18.70
N GLN A 41 18.74 -18.36 18.02
CA GLN A 41 19.36 -17.35 17.17
C GLN A 41 18.64 -17.25 15.83
N PHE A 42 18.17 -18.39 15.31
CA PHE A 42 17.40 -18.45 14.07
C PHE A 42 16.05 -17.72 14.18
N GLU A 43 15.33 -17.89 15.29
CA GLU A 43 14.04 -17.20 15.51
C GLU A 43 14.20 -15.67 15.57
N LYS A 44 15.26 -15.17 16.21
CA LYS A 44 15.58 -13.73 16.23
C LYS A 44 15.94 -13.21 14.84
N PHE A 45 16.74 -13.97 14.08
CA PHE A 45 17.08 -13.62 12.71
C PHE A 45 15.84 -13.60 11.81
N GLN A 46 14.95 -14.58 11.94
CA GLN A 46 13.70 -14.64 11.19
C GLN A 46 12.83 -13.40 11.45
N GLN A 47 12.64 -13.01 12.72
CA GLN A 47 11.88 -11.81 13.06
C GLN A 47 12.51 -10.55 12.46
N TRP A 48 13.82 -10.39 12.65
CA TRP A 48 14.56 -9.27 12.08
C TRP A 48 14.44 -9.20 10.55
N TYR A 49 14.56 -10.33 9.85
CA TYR A 49 14.53 -10.38 8.40
C TYR A 49 13.12 -10.09 7.85
N ILE A 50 12.06 -10.54 8.53
CA ILE A 50 10.68 -10.18 8.23
C ILE A 50 10.49 -8.66 8.36
N GLU A 51 10.89 -8.07 9.49
CA GLU A 51 10.77 -6.63 9.72
C GLU A 51 11.56 -5.80 8.70
N TYR A 52 12.77 -6.25 8.37
CA TYR A 52 13.59 -5.62 7.34
C TYR A 52 12.88 -5.61 5.97
N ARG A 53 12.33 -6.74 5.54
CA ARG A 53 11.60 -6.84 4.25
C ARG A 53 10.33 -5.98 4.24
N LYS A 54 9.60 -5.93 5.36
CA LYS A 54 8.46 -5.01 5.52
C LYS A 54 8.89 -3.55 5.43
N ASN A 55 10.01 -3.19 6.06
CA ASN A 55 10.52 -1.82 6.07
C ASN A 55 10.99 -1.35 4.67
N ILE A 56 11.65 -2.23 3.90
CA ILE A 56 12.00 -1.93 2.50
C ILE A 56 10.73 -1.67 1.70
N TRP A 57 9.78 -2.61 1.74
CA TRP A 57 8.52 -2.47 1.02
C TRP A 57 7.76 -1.19 1.43
N HIS A 58 7.77 -0.86 2.73
CA HIS A 58 7.15 0.36 3.23
C HIS A 58 7.75 1.63 2.63
N LYS A 59 9.09 1.70 2.55
CA LYS A 59 9.80 2.87 2.05
C LYS A 59 9.73 3.00 0.53
N ASP A 60 9.91 1.89 -0.18
CA ASP A 60 10.11 1.91 -1.63
C ASP A 60 8.79 1.88 -2.41
N GLU A 61 7.75 1.23 -1.87
CA GLU A 61 6.49 1.04 -2.59
C GLU A 61 5.30 1.68 -1.86
N TYR A 62 5.10 1.34 -0.58
CA TYR A 62 3.86 1.69 0.13
C TYR A 62 3.72 3.19 0.38
N LEU A 63 4.76 3.85 0.91
CA LEU A 63 4.72 5.29 1.20
C LEU A 63 4.57 6.14 -0.07
N PRO A 64 5.35 5.92 -1.15
CA PRO A 64 5.14 6.63 -2.41
C PRO A 64 3.74 6.44 -2.98
N TRP A 65 3.21 5.20 -2.98
CA TRP A 65 1.86 4.92 -3.43
C TRP A 65 0.80 5.65 -2.58
N LEU A 66 0.96 5.64 -1.26
CA LEU A 66 0.04 6.31 -0.34
C LEU A 66 0.05 7.83 -0.53
N LEU A 67 1.22 8.42 -0.74
CA LEU A 67 1.35 9.85 -1.03
C LEU A 67 0.68 10.19 -2.36
N TYR A 68 0.92 9.41 -3.41
CA TYR A 68 0.28 9.58 -4.71
C TYR A 68 -1.25 9.52 -4.62
N GLU A 69 -1.81 8.50 -3.95
CA GLU A 69 -3.26 8.37 -3.76
C GLU A 69 -3.85 9.58 -3.00
N ASN A 70 -3.13 10.07 -1.99
CA ASN A 70 -3.56 11.26 -1.23
C ASN A 70 -3.50 12.52 -2.08
N GLU A 71 -2.43 12.74 -2.85
CA GLU A 71 -2.27 13.90 -3.73
C GLU A 71 -3.34 13.92 -4.84
N ILE A 72 -3.58 12.78 -5.50
CA ILE A 72 -4.65 12.66 -6.50
C ILE A 72 -6.02 12.90 -5.88
N SER A 73 -6.26 12.36 -4.68
CA SER A 73 -7.52 12.61 -3.96
C SER A 73 -7.69 14.09 -3.60
N CYS A 74 -6.63 14.76 -3.16
CA CYS A 74 -6.64 16.20 -2.91
C CYS A 74 -6.90 17.01 -4.18
N LEU A 75 -6.31 16.63 -5.32
CA LEU A 75 -6.58 17.26 -6.62
C LEU A 75 -8.04 17.10 -7.05
N ARG A 76 -8.63 15.91 -6.85
CA ARG A 76 -10.06 15.66 -7.14
C ARG A 76 -11.04 16.41 -6.22
N LEU A 77 -10.63 16.72 -4.99
CA LEU A 77 -11.45 17.52 -4.06
C LEU A 77 -11.35 19.02 -4.33
N THR A 78 -10.20 19.49 -4.80
CA THR A 78 -9.92 20.92 -5.01
C THR A 78 -10.34 21.41 -6.38
N PHE A 79 -10.21 20.57 -7.40
CA PHE A 79 -10.76 20.80 -8.73
C PHE A 79 -11.90 19.80 -8.89
N ASP A 80 -13.10 20.24 -9.27
CA ASP A 80 -14.23 19.37 -9.66
C ASP A 80 -13.84 18.60 -10.95
N VAL A 81 -12.88 17.68 -10.85
CA VAL A 81 -12.41 16.84 -11.94
C VAL A 81 -13.38 15.67 -12.00
N CYS A 82 -14.33 15.78 -12.92
CA CYS A 82 -15.27 14.70 -13.21
C CYS A 82 -14.53 13.39 -13.51
N GLU A 83 -14.99 12.25 -12.97
CA GLU A 83 -14.49 10.92 -13.38
C GLU A 83 -14.83 10.58 -14.84
N ARG A 84 -15.80 11.30 -15.43
CA ARG A 84 -16.26 11.19 -16.82
C ARG A 84 -16.01 12.50 -17.57
N VAL A 85 -15.85 12.44 -18.89
CA VAL A 85 -15.71 13.66 -19.71
C VAL A 85 -16.91 14.58 -19.46
N PRO A 86 -16.69 15.83 -19.00
CA PRO A 86 -17.77 16.76 -18.66
C PRO A 86 -18.70 16.98 -19.86
N ARG A 87 -20.02 16.90 -19.64
CA ARG A 87 -21.01 17.19 -20.69
C ARG A 87 -21.51 18.62 -20.56
N ARG A 88 -21.83 19.27 -21.67
CA ARG A 88 -22.48 20.59 -21.62
C ARG A 88 -23.83 20.45 -20.91
N LYS A 89 -24.12 21.37 -19.98
CA LYS A 89 -25.40 21.37 -19.25
C LYS A 89 -26.58 21.42 -20.24
N PRO A 90 -27.55 20.50 -20.17
CA PRO A 90 -28.77 20.59 -20.97
C PRO A 90 -29.61 21.81 -20.51
N TYR A 91 -30.36 22.40 -21.44
CA TYR A 91 -31.22 23.58 -21.23
C TYR A 91 -30.50 24.89 -20.87
N GLY A 92 -29.67 25.41 -21.77
CA GLY A 92 -29.27 26.84 -21.78
C GLY A 92 -28.35 27.31 -20.64
N GLY A 93 -27.94 26.42 -19.74
CA GLY A 93 -26.97 26.73 -18.69
C GLY A 93 -25.57 26.95 -19.28
N LYS A 94 -24.90 28.05 -18.90
CA LYS A 94 -23.46 28.19 -19.15
C LYS A 94 -22.70 27.23 -18.24
N GLY A 95 -21.89 26.36 -18.83
CA GLY A 95 -20.97 25.47 -18.10
C GLY A 95 -21.09 24.00 -18.48
N TYR A 96 -20.28 23.18 -17.80
CA TYR A 96 -20.26 21.73 -17.93
C TYR A 96 -20.84 21.10 -16.65
N THR A 97 -21.36 19.88 -16.76
CA THR A 97 -21.79 19.04 -15.63
C THR A 97 -21.08 17.69 -15.70
N CYS A 98 -20.84 17.10 -14.53
CA CYS A 98 -20.28 15.76 -14.35
C CYS A 98 -21.37 14.68 -14.21
N ASP A 99 -22.65 15.06 -14.13
CA ASP A 99 -23.80 14.15 -14.03
C ASP A 99 -24.00 13.30 -15.30
#